data_AF-J0KQ04-F1
#
_entry.id   AF-J0KQ04-F1
#
_cell.length_a   1.000
_cell.length_b   1.000
_cell.length_c   1.000
_cell.angle_alpha   90.00
_cell.angle_beta   90.00
_cell.angle_gamma   90.00
#
_symmetry.space_group_name_H-M   'P 1'
#
loop_
_entity.id
_entity.type
_entity.pdbx_description
1 polymer ?
#
loop_
_entity_poly.entity_id
_entity_poly.type
_entity_poly.pdbx_seq_one_letter_code
_entity_poly.pdbx_strand_id
1 'polypeptide(L)'
;MAAWFKGYRAYDDDTLTALANAGLLRRAAKDVEAGKVQWAEQGTEGGVVEADGQRVQLDARGPQKAQCDCPAPGICKHILGAALWLRSLEPVAGTAEPAATQATEAPAEPGLATTADPLAEVKALQAPALFKQAGVAAVRRAVQALPCGIEWRVQGGTLVLDLPALNATCRYVAGAGYEGMVSEVPARERKAVHLIALAALREALGEPLAWPEGMAPAAAAEQPTAALGERERAFLAQVEAMLHELLTGGLSHVSEQASARLLALNMSARGEGLPRLAALLRNLGGMVDGLVRRDHRMQERDALALMSSIQALCDALRAPAEGPEAAERNAALRGRLRRAFDETTALELLPLGAHWWQTLGGARGLTLAFWDLAGQRLLQAVLARPDGNDTGFTRHSAWNIHAVWPGVGAAQSLCQAPLRLGQPRLADD
;
A
#
# COMPACT_ATOMS: atom_id res chain seq x y z
N MET A 1 36.79 -15.74 1.38
CA MET A 1 36.48 -14.38 0.89
C MET A 1 35.09 -14.02 1.39
N ALA A 2 34.92 -12.91 2.09
CA ALA A 2 33.80 -12.74 3.01
C ALA A 2 32.44 -12.52 2.34
N ALA A 3 31.42 -13.22 2.86
CA ALA A 3 30.10 -13.36 2.28
C ALA A 3 29.14 -12.17 2.52
N TRP A 4 29.55 -11.13 3.27
CA TRP A 4 28.64 -10.08 3.74
C TRP A 4 28.04 -9.25 2.59
N PHE A 5 28.81 -8.95 1.55
CA PHE A 5 28.33 -8.13 0.43
C PHE A 5 27.40 -8.92 -0.51
N LYS A 6 27.28 -10.25 -0.36
CA LYS A 6 26.27 -11.04 -1.11
C LYS A 6 24.85 -10.56 -0.82
N GLY A 7 24.59 -10.09 0.41
CA GLY A 7 23.30 -9.52 0.81
C GLY A 7 22.92 -8.28 -0.01
N TYR A 8 23.88 -7.56 -0.60
CA TYR A 8 23.60 -6.39 -1.44
C TYR A 8 22.89 -6.76 -2.74
N ARG A 9 22.94 -8.03 -3.17
CA ARG A 9 22.21 -8.52 -4.34
C ARG A 9 20.70 -8.59 -4.13
N ALA A 10 20.25 -8.66 -2.88
CA ALA A 10 18.83 -8.64 -2.55
C ALA A 10 18.23 -7.22 -2.63
N TYR A 11 19.06 -6.17 -2.75
CA TYR A 11 18.59 -4.81 -3.00
C TYR A 11 18.43 -4.55 -4.51
N ASP A 12 17.23 -4.81 -5.02
CA ASP A 12 16.84 -4.46 -6.39
C ASP A 12 16.75 -2.94 -6.62
N ASP A 13 16.63 -2.53 -7.89
CA ASP A 13 16.59 -1.11 -8.26
C ASP A 13 15.39 -0.37 -7.66
N ASP A 14 14.26 -1.05 -7.49
CA ASP A 14 13.08 -0.48 -6.86
C ASP A 14 13.31 -0.24 -5.36
N THR A 15 14.00 -1.15 -4.68
CA THR A 15 14.38 -1.04 -3.26
C THR A 15 15.37 0.10 -3.06
N LEU A 16 16.39 0.19 -3.92
CA LEU A 16 17.35 1.29 -3.89
C LEU A 16 16.70 2.64 -4.25
N THR A 17 15.69 2.63 -5.12
CA THR A 17 14.89 3.81 -5.46
C THR A 17 14.06 4.27 -4.27
N ALA A 18 13.34 3.35 -3.61
CA ALA A 18 12.54 3.64 -2.42
C ALA A 18 13.40 4.10 -1.23
N LEU A 19 14.65 3.66 -1.17
CA LEU A 19 15.61 4.09 -0.15
C LEU A 19 16.08 5.55 -0.33
N ALA A 20 16.09 6.04 -1.57
CA ALA A 20 16.54 7.38 -1.93
C ALA A 20 15.56 8.06 -2.90
N ASN A 21 15.90 8.11 -4.19
CA ASN A 21 15.00 8.46 -5.28
C ASN A 21 15.59 8.04 -6.64
N ALA A 22 14.74 7.94 -7.66
CA ALA A 22 15.12 7.50 -9.00
C ALA A 22 16.17 8.41 -9.68
N GLY A 23 16.22 9.70 -9.31
CA GLY A 23 17.21 10.65 -9.84
C GLY A 23 18.61 10.43 -9.28
N LEU A 24 18.72 10.06 -8.00
CA LEU A 24 19.99 9.68 -7.37
C LEU A 24 20.48 8.32 -7.89
N LEU A 25 19.59 7.34 -8.01
CA LEU A 25 19.94 6.00 -8.49
C LEU A 25 20.49 6.03 -9.93
N ARG A 26 19.83 6.76 -10.84
CA ARG A 26 20.33 6.92 -12.22
C ARG A 26 21.69 7.60 -12.30
N ARG A 27 21.98 8.57 -11.41
CA ARG A 27 23.30 9.22 -11.34
C ARG A 27 24.37 8.27 -10.81
N ALA A 28 24.04 7.49 -9.77
CA ALA A 28 24.91 6.47 -9.22
C ALA A 28 25.24 5.38 -10.26
N ALA A 29 24.25 4.90 -11.01
CA ALA A 29 24.45 3.93 -12.08
C ALA A 29 25.44 4.43 -13.15
N LYS A 30 25.31 5.70 -13.57
CA LYS A 30 26.27 6.32 -14.50
C LYS A 30 27.70 6.40 -13.95
N ASP A 31 27.86 6.68 -12.66
CA ASP A 31 29.18 6.72 -12.04
C ASP A 31 29.80 5.30 -11.97
N VAL A 32 28.99 4.25 -11.77
CA VAL A 32 29.42 2.84 -11.84
C VAL A 32 29.81 2.45 -13.27
N GLU A 33 28.98 2.76 -14.27
CA GLU A 33 29.26 2.50 -15.70
C GLU A 33 30.53 3.24 -16.18
N ALA A 34 30.78 4.43 -15.64
CA ALA A 34 31.98 5.21 -15.92
C ALA A 34 33.24 4.71 -15.18
N GLY A 35 33.17 3.59 -14.45
CA GLY A 35 34.31 2.99 -13.76
C GLY A 35 34.82 3.80 -12.57
N LYS A 36 33.97 4.66 -11.97
CA LYS A 36 34.37 5.54 -10.84
C LYS A 36 34.16 4.92 -9.46
N VAL A 37 33.88 3.63 -9.40
CA VAL A 37 33.59 2.91 -8.16
C VAL A 37 34.53 1.71 -8.05
N GLN A 38 35.26 1.63 -6.95
CA GLN A 38 36.28 0.59 -6.71
C GLN A 38 36.48 0.30 -5.23
N TRP A 39 37.11 -0.82 -4.91
CA TRP A 39 37.52 -1.12 -3.53
C TRP A 39 38.62 -0.16 -3.10
N ALA A 40 38.44 0.48 -1.94
CA ALA A 40 39.53 1.10 -1.20
C ALA A 40 40.11 0.12 -0.16
N GLU A 41 39.24 -0.55 0.59
CA GLU A 41 39.63 -1.55 1.60
C GLU A 41 38.62 -2.71 1.61
N GLN A 42 39.10 -3.95 1.55
CA GLN A 42 38.25 -5.14 1.57
C GLN A 42 38.44 -5.89 2.89
N GLY A 43 37.40 -5.90 3.74
CA GLY A 43 37.42 -6.56 5.04
C GLY A 43 36.46 -7.76 5.10
N THR A 44 36.56 -8.51 6.20
CA THR A 44 35.77 -9.73 6.42
C THR A 44 34.37 -9.48 6.96
N GLU A 45 34.15 -8.37 7.66
CA GLU A 45 32.84 -8.00 8.25
C GLU A 45 32.25 -6.73 7.62
N GLY A 46 33.04 -6.02 6.83
CA GLY A 46 32.69 -4.80 6.12
C GLY A 46 33.83 -4.40 5.20
N GLY A 47 33.66 -3.29 4.48
CA GLY A 47 34.69 -2.76 3.59
C GLY A 47 34.44 -1.30 3.24
N VAL A 48 35.44 -0.69 2.61
CA VAL A 48 35.40 0.69 2.15
C VAL A 48 35.44 0.70 0.63
N VAL A 49 34.43 1.29 0.01
CA VAL A 49 34.34 1.52 -1.43
C VAL A 49 34.63 2.99 -1.69
N GLU A 50 35.52 3.27 -2.63
CA GLU A 50 35.69 4.61 -3.18
C GLU A 50 34.71 4.79 -4.34
N ALA A 51 33.86 5.83 -4.27
CA ALA A 51 32.85 6.13 -5.28
C ALA A 51 32.87 7.63 -5.61
N ASP A 52 33.26 7.97 -6.85
CA ASP A 52 33.41 9.36 -7.32
C ASP A 52 34.27 10.23 -6.37
N GLY A 53 35.36 9.65 -5.86
CA GLY A 53 36.31 10.32 -4.95
C GLY A 53 35.83 10.47 -3.51
N GLN A 54 34.78 9.76 -3.10
CA GLN A 54 34.25 9.73 -1.73
C GLN A 54 34.37 8.32 -1.15
N ARG A 55 34.69 8.21 0.15
CA ARG A 55 34.84 6.92 0.84
C ARG A 55 33.51 6.51 1.47
N VAL A 56 33.05 5.32 1.10
CA VAL A 56 31.80 4.71 1.58
C VAL A 56 32.11 3.46 2.40
N GLN A 57 31.84 3.51 3.70
CA GLN A 57 31.95 2.36 4.60
C GLN A 57 30.65 1.55 4.58
N LEU A 58 30.78 0.25 4.31
CA LEU A 58 29.67 -0.68 4.11
C LEU A 58 29.89 -1.96 4.92
N ASP A 59 28.81 -2.59 5.36
CA ASP A 59 28.83 -3.88 6.05
C ASP A 59 27.54 -4.69 5.77
N ALA A 60 27.39 -5.83 6.46
CA ALA A 60 26.24 -6.73 6.31
C ALA A 60 24.87 -6.09 6.61
N ARG A 61 24.83 -4.94 7.30
CA ARG A 61 23.57 -4.24 7.64
C ARG A 61 22.95 -3.50 6.44
N GLY A 62 23.65 -3.50 5.30
CA GLY A 62 23.14 -2.97 4.04
C GLY A 62 23.33 -1.46 3.87
N PRO A 63 22.88 -0.92 2.72
CA PRO A 63 23.12 0.48 2.32
C PRO A 63 22.48 1.50 3.26
N GLN A 64 21.47 1.12 4.03
CA GLN A 64 20.79 2.00 5.02
C GLN A 64 21.69 2.44 6.17
N LYS A 65 22.67 1.61 6.54
CA LYS A 65 23.59 1.86 7.66
C LYS A 65 25.00 2.23 7.16
N ALA A 66 25.17 2.38 5.85
CA ALA A 66 26.42 2.80 5.26
C ALA A 66 26.77 4.23 5.67
N GLN A 67 28.06 4.51 5.80
CA GLN A 67 28.57 5.84 6.12
C GLN A 67 29.37 6.36 4.92
N CYS A 68 29.13 7.60 4.53
CA CYS A 68 29.87 8.26 3.47
C CYS A 68 30.44 9.57 4.02
N ASP A 69 31.65 9.92 3.59
CA ASP A 69 32.33 11.17 3.96
C ASP A 69 31.81 12.41 3.22
N CYS A 70 30.84 12.25 2.31
CA CYS A 70 30.22 13.36 1.59
C CYS A 70 29.25 14.18 2.47
N PRO A 71 28.98 15.47 2.16
CA PRO A 71 28.16 16.36 2.99
C PRO A 71 26.65 16.05 2.97
N ALA A 72 26.21 14.99 2.30
CA ALA A 72 24.79 14.65 2.20
C ALA A 72 24.25 14.12 3.55
N PRO A 73 23.07 14.59 4.02
CA PRO A 73 22.55 14.24 5.35
C PRO A 73 21.95 12.82 5.45
N GLY A 74 22.09 11.99 4.43
CA GLY A 74 21.46 10.68 4.33
C GLY A 74 21.98 9.87 3.15
N ILE A 75 21.12 9.03 2.55
CA ILE A 75 21.51 8.18 1.42
C ILE A 75 21.89 9.04 0.22
N CYS A 76 23.17 8.98 -0.15
CA CYS A 76 23.76 9.76 -1.23
C CYS A 76 24.01 8.89 -2.47
N LYS A 77 24.37 9.53 -3.58
CA LYS A 77 24.72 8.81 -4.81
C LYS A 77 25.91 7.85 -4.65
N HIS A 78 26.84 8.14 -3.73
CA HIS A 78 28.02 7.30 -3.49
C HIS A 78 27.63 5.98 -2.80
N ILE A 79 26.74 6.04 -1.79
CA ILE A 79 26.19 4.85 -1.14
C ILE A 79 25.43 3.98 -2.15
N LEU A 80 24.59 4.58 -2.98
CA LEU A 80 23.87 3.86 -4.04
C LEU A 80 24.84 3.28 -5.08
N GLY A 81 25.87 4.03 -5.48
CA GLY A 81 26.87 3.59 -6.45
C GLY A 81 27.67 2.41 -5.91
N ALA A 82 28.09 2.47 -4.65
CA ALA A 82 28.75 1.36 -3.99
C ALA A 82 27.83 0.12 -3.88
N ALA A 83 26.55 0.29 -3.53
CA ALA A 83 25.60 -0.82 -3.48
C ALA A 83 25.37 -1.46 -4.86
N LEU A 84 25.19 -0.65 -5.91
CA LEU A 84 25.04 -1.10 -7.30
C LEU A 84 26.30 -1.84 -7.78
N TRP A 85 27.47 -1.34 -7.43
CA TRP A 85 28.75 -1.95 -7.80
C TRP A 85 28.99 -3.27 -7.05
N LEU A 86 28.73 -3.33 -5.74
CA LEU A 86 28.80 -4.59 -4.98
C LEU A 86 27.85 -5.66 -5.53
N ARG A 87 26.69 -5.24 -6.06
CA ARG A 87 25.73 -6.12 -6.73
C ARG A 87 26.27 -6.68 -8.06
N SER A 88 27.13 -5.95 -8.78
CA SER A 88 27.68 -6.36 -10.07
C SER A 88 28.94 -7.21 -9.97
N LEU A 89 29.65 -7.22 -8.84
CA LEU A 89 30.84 -8.07 -8.63
C LEU A 89 30.47 -9.55 -8.74
N GLU A 90 31.08 -10.30 -9.67
CA GLU A 90 30.84 -11.75 -9.82
C GLU A 90 31.21 -12.54 -8.55
N PRO A 91 30.55 -13.69 -8.28
CA PRO A 91 31.02 -14.61 -7.26
C PRO A 91 32.38 -15.16 -7.71
N VAL A 92 33.44 -14.82 -6.99
CA VAL A 92 34.77 -15.42 -7.25
C VAL A 92 34.66 -16.92 -6.95
N ALA A 93 34.59 -17.74 -8.01
CA ALA A 93 34.84 -19.17 -7.91
C ALA A 93 36.26 -19.34 -7.38
N GLY A 94 36.41 -20.10 -6.29
CA GLY A 94 37.69 -20.29 -5.62
C GLY A 94 38.77 -20.72 -6.61
N THR A 95 39.89 -20.01 -6.59
CA THR A 95 41.11 -20.37 -7.31
C THR A 95 41.58 -21.75 -6.85
N ALA A 96 41.32 -22.77 -7.67
CA ALA A 96 42.09 -24.00 -7.67
C ALA A 96 43.09 -23.91 -8.83
N GLU A 97 44.37 -24.07 -8.51
CA GLU A 97 45.46 -24.23 -9.48
C GLU A 97 45.20 -25.42 -10.43
N PRO A 98 45.76 -25.38 -11.65
CA PRO A 98 45.38 -26.29 -12.73
C PRO A 98 46.04 -27.66 -12.53
N ALA A 99 45.23 -28.68 -12.24
CA ALA A 99 45.59 -30.07 -12.48
C ALA A 99 44.78 -30.61 -13.65
N ALA A 100 45.50 -31.11 -14.66
CA ALA A 100 44.99 -31.52 -15.95
C ALA A 100 44.10 -32.78 -15.91
N THR A 101 43.23 -32.87 -16.94
CA THR A 101 42.60 -34.09 -17.52
C THR A 101 41.49 -34.75 -16.68
N GLN A 102 40.29 -35.11 -17.15
CA GLN A 102 39.76 -35.47 -18.48
C GLN A 102 38.30 -35.02 -18.67
N ALA A 103 37.90 -34.91 -19.93
CA ALA A 103 36.57 -34.57 -20.40
C ALA A 103 35.50 -35.60 -20.03
N THR A 104 34.33 -35.12 -19.61
CA THR A 104 33.04 -35.73 -19.95
C THR A 104 31.98 -34.63 -20.03
N GLU A 105 31.47 -34.40 -21.23
CA GLU A 105 30.34 -33.49 -21.48
C GLU A 105 29.06 -34.11 -20.92
N ALA A 106 28.39 -33.37 -20.03
CA ALA A 106 26.97 -33.50 -19.75
C ALA A 106 26.41 -32.09 -19.48
N PRO A 107 25.16 -31.79 -19.87
CA PRO A 107 24.67 -30.42 -20.00
C PRO A 107 24.59 -29.72 -18.64
N ALA A 108 25.15 -28.52 -18.57
CA ALA A 108 25.03 -27.63 -17.45
C ALA A 108 23.56 -27.19 -17.28
N GLU A 109 22.89 -27.71 -16.26
CA GLU A 109 21.79 -26.99 -15.63
C GLU A 109 22.40 -25.83 -14.82
N PRO A 110 21.98 -24.57 -15.04
CA PRO A 110 22.44 -23.46 -14.21
C PRO A 110 21.93 -23.67 -12.79
N GLY A 111 22.83 -24.12 -11.92
CA GLY A 111 22.60 -24.23 -10.48
C GLY A 111 22.12 -22.88 -9.94
N LEU A 112 20.83 -22.84 -9.56
CA LEU A 112 20.25 -21.76 -8.80
C LEU A 112 21.10 -21.55 -7.54
N ALA A 113 21.87 -20.47 -7.53
CA ALA A 113 22.44 -19.92 -6.31
C ALA A 113 21.29 -19.71 -5.33
N THR A 114 21.38 -20.33 -4.15
CA THR A 114 20.38 -20.28 -3.10
C THR A 114 20.19 -18.84 -2.61
N THR A 115 19.32 -18.09 -3.27
CA THR A 115 18.79 -16.83 -2.77
C THR A 115 17.88 -17.19 -1.60
N ALA A 116 18.21 -16.71 -0.40
CA ALA A 116 17.40 -16.94 0.79
C ALA A 116 15.94 -16.52 0.51
N ASP A 117 14.98 -17.38 0.88
CA ASP A 117 13.55 -17.14 0.69
C ASP A 117 13.07 -16.08 1.70
N PRO A 118 12.75 -14.85 1.25
CA PRO A 118 12.36 -13.77 2.15
C PRO A 118 11.05 -14.09 2.90
N LEU A 119 10.16 -14.91 2.33
CA LEU A 119 8.92 -15.30 3.01
C LEU A 119 9.20 -16.25 4.18
N ALA A 120 10.08 -17.24 3.96
CA ALA A 120 10.52 -18.16 5.00
C ALA A 120 11.23 -17.43 6.16
N GLU A 121 12.08 -16.45 5.85
CA GLU A 121 12.71 -15.60 6.86
C GLU A 121 11.69 -14.84 7.70
N VAL A 122 10.69 -14.22 7.07
CA VAL A 122 9.64 -13.48 7.78
C VAL A 122 8.83 -14.39 8.71
N LYS A 123 8.52 -15.62 8.28
CA LYS A 123 7.86 -16.62 9.14
C LYS A 123 8.72 -17.01 10.35
N ALA A 124 10.04 -17.08 10.17
CA ALA A 124 10.98 -17.43 11.24
C ALA A 124 11.24 -16.29 12.24
N LEU A 125 10.79 -15.05 11.97
CA LEU A 125 11.00 -13.90 12.86
C LEU A 125 10.27 -14.08 14.19
N GLN A 126 11.04 -13.99 15.28
CA GLN A 126 10.54 -14.10 16.64
C GLN A 126 9.83 -12.81 17.07
N ALA A 127 8.56 -12.91 17.47
CA ALA A 127 7.74 -11.76 17.88
C ALA A 127 8.39 -10.89 18.99
N PRO A 128 8.99 -11.46 20.06
CA PRO A 128 9.63 -10.65 21.10
C PRO A 128 10.80 -9.81 20.59
N ALA A 129 11.59 -10.35 19.65
CA ALA A 129 12.71 -9.63 19.05
C ALA A 129 12.22 -8.48 18.16
N LEU A 130 11.16 -8.72 17.37
CA LEU A 130 10.51 -7.69 16.56
C LEU A 130 10.00 -6.53 17.42
N PHE A 131 9.29 -6.82 18.52
CA PHE A 131 8.75 -5.79 19.39
C PHE A 131 9.85 -4.97 20.07
N LYS A 132 10.95 -5.60 20.46
CA LYS A 132 12.13 -4.91 21.02
C LYS A 132 12.76 -3.95 20.00
N GLN A 133 12.87 -4.37 18.73
CA GLN A 133 13.43 -3.53 17.66
C GLN A 133 12.49 -2.38 17.24
N ALA A 134 11.18 -2.64 17.22
CA ALA A 134 10.15 -1.67 16.88
C ALA A 134 9.97 -0.59 17.97
N GLY A 135 10.00 -1.00 19.24
CA GLY A 135 9.74 -0.14 20.40
C GLY A 135 8.25 0.01 20.73
N VAL A 136 7.95 0.33 21.99
CA VAL A 136 6.59 0.30 22.57
C VAL A 136 5.58 1.17 21.80
N ALA A 137 5.99 2.36 21.34
CA ALA A 137 5.11 3.25 20.58
C ALA A 137 4.70 2.65 19.23
N ALA A 138 5.63 2.00 18.52
CA ALA A 138 5.36 1.32 17.27
C ALA A 138 4.48 0.07 17.48
N VAL A 139 4.73 -0.69 18.54
CA VAL A 139 3.91 -1.84 18.94
C VAL A 139 2.46 -1.40 19.21
N ARG A 140 2.24 -0.38 20.04
CA ARG A 140 0.89 0.14 20.33
C ARG A 140 0.18 0.59 19.06
N ARG A 141 0.89 1.30 18.18
CA ARG A 141 0.32 1.76 16.91
C ARG A 141 -0.01 0.59 15.98
N ALA A 142 0.81 -0.46 15.96
CA ALA A 142 0.54 -1.64 15.15
C ALA A 142 -0.71 -2.39 15.64
N VAL A 143 -0.86 -2.56 16.95
CA VAL A 143 -2.05 -3.14 17.58
C VAL A 143 -3.32 -2.37 17.21
N GLN A 144 -3.28 -1.04 17.22
CA GLN A 144 -4.42 -0.18 16.85
C GLN A 144 -4.76 -0.20 15.37
N ALA A 145 -3.80 -0.55 14.52
CA ALA A 145 -3.97 -0.56 13.06
C ALA A 145 -4.41 -1.93 12.53
N LEU A 146 -4.40 -2.97 13.36
CA LEU A 146 -4.77 -4.33 12.99
C LEU A 146 -6.23 -4.64 13.39
N PRO A 147 -6.96 -5.48 12.60
CA PRO A 147 -6.50 -6.15 11.38
C PRO A 147 -6.27 -5.16 10.23
N CYS A 148 -5.17 -5.36 9.49
CA CYS A 148 -4.79 -4.51 8.37
C CYS A 148 -4.71 -5.36 7.10
N GLY A 149 -5.45 -4.98 6.06
CA GLY A 149 -5.39 -5.69 4.78
C GLY A 149 -4.01 -5.51 4.14
N ILE A 150 -3.45 -6.62 3.65
CA ILE A 150 -2.15 -6.66 2.99
C ILE A 150 -2.23 -7.36 1.64
N GLU A 151 -1.44 -6.89 0.69
CA GLU A 151 -1.11 -7.61 -0.53
C GLU A 151 0.40 -7.83 -0.56
N TRP A 152 0.84 -9.00 -1.01
CA TRP A 152 2.25 -9.31 -1.00
C TRP A 152 2.68 -10.11 -2.22
N ARG A 153 3.94 -9.93 -2.62
CA ARG A 153 4.57 -10.64 -3.72
C ARG A 153 6.05 -10.81 -3.46
N VAL A 154 6.61 -11.94 -3.88
CA VAL A 154 8.05 -12.18 -3.85
C VAL A 154 8.64 -11.77 -5.20
N GLN A 155 9.68 -10.94 -5.18
CA GLN A 155 10.44 -10.47 -6.33
C GLN A 155 11.92 -10.75 -6.07
N GLY A 156 12.39 -11.94 -6.49
CA GLY A 156 13.75 -12.39 -6.18
C GLY A 156 13.99 -12.49 -4.67
N GLY A 157 15.00 -11.77 -4.17
CA GLY A 157 15.32 -11.69 -2.74
C GLY A 157 14.49 -10.67 -1.95
N THR A 158 13.52 -10.02 -2.57
CA THR A 158 12.69 -8.99 -1.94
C THR A 158 11.24 -9.47 -1.79
N LEU A 159 10.67 -9.33 -0.60
CA LEU A 159 9.24 -9.46 -0.36
C LEU A 159 8.61 -8.08 -0.32
N VAL A 160 7.74 -7.78 -1.29
CA VAL A 160 7.02 -6.51 -1.39
C VAL A 160 5.67 -6.66 -0.71
N LEU A 161 5.38 -5.74 0.22
CA LEU A 161 4.23 -5.73 1.12
C LEU A 161 3.48 -4.40 0.93
N ASP A 162 2.31 -4.47 0.29
CA ASP A 162 1.45 -3.31 0.07
C ASP A 162 0.37 -3.26 1.16
N LEU A 163 0.27 -2.10 1.82
CA LEU A 163 -0.72 -1.79 2.86
C LEU A 163 -1.65 -0.69 2.35
N PRO A 164 -2.74 -1.02 1.65
CA PRO A 164 -3.62 -0.04 1.01
C PRO A 164 -4.24 0.95 2.00
N ALA A 165 -4.62 0.48 3.19
CA ALA A 165 -5.22 1.30 4.23
C ALA A 165 -4.29 2.42 4.73
N LEU A 166 -2.98 2.22 4.62
CA LEU A 166 -1.95 3.19 5.01
C LEU A 166 -1.31 3.88 3.81
N ASN A 167 -1.75 3.55 2.58
CA ASN A 167 -1.13 3.98 1.33
C ASN A 167 0.40 3.82 1.37
N ALA A 168 0.87 2.67 1.84
CA ALA A 168 2.27 2.42 2.10
C ALA A 168 2.72 1.10 1.46
N THR A 169 3.88 1.13 0.79
CA THR A 169 4.57 -0.06 0.32
C THR A 169 5.83 -0.27 1.16
N CYS A 170 5.96 -1.46 1.73
CA CYS A 170 7.13 -1.91 2.47
C CYS A 170 7.85 -3.01 1.67
N ARG A 171 9.17 -3.01 1.73
CA ARG A 171 10.02 -4.00 1.09
C ARG A 171 10.87 -4.66 2.16
N TYR A 172 10.70 -5.97 2.32
CA TYR A 172 11.54 -6.80 3.17
C TYR A 172 12.62 -7.44 2.29
N VAL A 173 13.88 -7.22 2.64
CA VAL A 173 15.04 -7.70 1.89
C VAL A 173 15.62 -8.91 2.62
N ALA A 174 15.75 -10.04 1.93
CA ALA A 174 16.30 -11.27 2.51
C ALA A 174 17.69 -11.02 3.15
N GLY A 175 17.89 -11.55 4.35
CA GLY A 175 19.09 -11.38 5.16
C GLY A 175 19.23 -10.03 5.88
N ALA A 176 18.41 -9.03 5.56
CA ALA A 176 18.50 -7.70 6.17
C ALA A 176 17.68 -7.58 7.46
N GLY A 177 16.70 -8.47 7.67
CA GLY A 177 15.83 -8.45 8.83
C GLY A 177 14.93 -7.21 8.92
N TYR A 178 14.32 -7.00 10.09
CA TYR A 178 13.36 -5.92 10.30
C TYR A 178 13.97 -4.51 10.19
N GLU A 179 15.16 -4.28 10.75
CA GLU A 179 15.87 -2.98 10.63
C GLU A 179 16.29 -2.67 9.18
N GLY A 180 16.38 -3.71 8.33
CA GLY A 180 16.73 -3.60 6.91
C GLY A 180 15.55 -3.37 5.97
N MET A 181 14.30 -3.33 6.48
CA MET A 181 13.12 -3.04 5.69
C MET A 181 13.15 -1.63 5.09
N VAL A 182 12.63 -1.47 3.87
CA VAL A 182 12.60 -0.20 3.14
C VAL A 182 11.16 0.21 2.84
N SER A 183 10.85 1.50 2.97
CA SER A 183 9.55 2.07 2.61
C SER A 183 9.67 3.58 2.39
N GLU A 184 8.79 4.16 1.59
CA GLU A 184 8.74 5.61 1.31
C GLU A 184 8.08 6.43 2.45
N VAL A 185 7.63 5.76 3.51
CA VAL A 185 6.95 6.36 4.66
C VAL A 185 7.91 7.28 5.46
N PRO A 186 7.42 8.41 6.03
CA PRO A 186 8.22 9.28 6.89
C PRO A 186 8.95 8.53 8.02
N ALA A 187 10.18 8.94 8.35
CA ALA A 187 11.07 8.24 9.29
C ALA A 187 10.41 7.93 10.65
N ARG A 188 9.61 8.88 11.17
CA ARG A 188 8.86 8.73 12.42
C ARG A 188 7.82 7.60 12.43
N GLU A 189 7.36 7.18 11.25
CA GLU A 189 6.26 6.22 11.07
C GLU A 189 6.75 4.86 10.58
N ARG A 190 7.96 4.77 10.00
CA ARG A 190 8.50 3.53 9.40
C ARG A 190 8.43 2.33 10.32
N LYS A 191 8.92 2.44 11.56
CA LYS A 191 8.89 1.31 12.52
C LYS A 191 7.48 0.80 12.75
N ALA A 192 6.50 1.70 12.92
CA ALA A 192 5.13 1.27 13.11
C ALA A 192 4.57 0.59 11.85
N VAL A 193 4.78 1.18 10.67
CA VAL A 193 4.26 0.64 9.41
C VAL A 193 4.92 -0.68 9.00
N HIS A 194 6.23 -0.82 9.22
CA HIS A 194 6.97 -2.07 9.00
C HIS A 194 6.44 -3.19 9.90
N LEU A 195 6.19 -2.89 11.19
CA LEU A 195 5.60 -3.86 12.11
C LEU A 195 4.17 -4.23 11.70
N ILE A 196 3.35 -3.27 11.26
CA ILE A 196 2.01 -3.52 10.72
C ILE A 196 2.09 -4.44 9.50
N ALA A 197 3.03 -4.21 8.58
CA ALA A 197 3.21 -5.02 7.38
C ALA A 197 3.51 -6.48 7.72
N LEU A 198 4.48 -6.72 8.62
CA LEU A 198 4.83 -8.08 9.03
C LEU A 198 3.71 -8.77 9.82
N ALA A 199 3.02 -8.02 10.68
CA ALA A 199 1.89 -8.54 11.45
C ALA A 199 0.72 -8.95 10.55
N ALA A 200 0.33 -8.08 9.62
CA ALA A 200 -0.73 -8.32 8.65
C ALA A 200 -0.39 -9.50 7.73
N LEU A 201 0.88 -9.63 7.29
CA LEU A 201 1.33 -10.78 6.52
C LEU A 201 1.18 -12.08 7.30
N ARG A 202 1.66 -12.10 8.55
CA ARG A 202 1.59 -13.28 9.42
C ARG A 202 0.15 -13.68 9.73
N GLU A 203 -0.74 -12.70 9.92
CA GLU A 203 -2.18 -12.94 10.04
C GLU A 203 -2.78 -13.53 8.75
N ALA A 204 -2.44 -12.99 7.58
CA ALA A 204 -2.89 -13.51 6.28
C ALA A 204 -2.38 -14.94 5.98
N LEU A 205 -1.23 -15.32 6.55
CA LEU A 205 -0.67 -16.67 6.45
C LEU A 205 -1.22 -17.65 7.50
N GLY A 206 -2.13 -17.21 8.37
CA GLY A 206 -2.72 -18.04 9.43
C GLY A 206 -1.81 -18.26 10.65
N GLU A 207 -0.70 -17.52 10.76
CA GLU A 207 0.29 -17.64 11.83
C GLU A 207 0.47 -16.29 12.54
N PRO A 208 -0.51 -15.75 13.28
CA PRO A 208 -0.45 -14.41 13.86
C PRO A 208 0.72 -14.23 14.85
N LEU A 209 1.19 -12.98 15.00
CA LEU A 209 2.18 -12.63 16.03
C LEU A 209 1.57 -12.80 17.43
N ALA A 210 2.32 -13.43 18.33
CA ALA A 210 1.99 -13.47 19.75
C ALA A 210 2.32 -12.11 20.38
N TRP A 211 1.30 -11.28 20.60
CA TRP A 211 1.46 -9.93 21.16
C TRP A 211 1.77 -9.95 22.66
N PRO A 212 2.40 -8.89 23.22
CA PRO A 212 2.60 -8.77 24.66
C PRO A 212 1.26 -8.80 25.42
N GLU A 213 1.26 -9.29 26.66
CA GLU A 213 0.07 -9.34 27.51
C GLU A 213 -0.63 -7.99 27.59
N GLY A 214 -1.95 -7.98 27.39
CA GLY A 214 -2.78 -6.76 27.40
C GLY A 214 -2.62 -5.86 26.15
N MET A 215 -1.84 -6.26 25.14
CA MET A 215 -1.65 -5.52 23.89
C MET A 215 -2.00 -6.34 22.64
N ALA A 216 -2.77 -7.43 22.78
CA ALA A 216 -3.30 -8.10 21.59
C ALA A 216 -4.20 -7.12 20.82
N PRO A 217 -4.10 -7.05 19.47
CA PRO A 217 -5.13 -6.39 18.68
C PRO A 217 -6.45 -7.01 19.07
N ALA A 218 -7.49 -6.19 19.22
CA ALA A 218 -8.83 -6.71 19.42
C ALA A 218 -9.02 -7.75 18.32
N ALA A 219 -9.09 -9.03 18.71
CA ALA A 219 -9.27 -10.13 17.78
C ALA A 219 -10.35 -9.67 16.82
N ALA A 220 -10.05 -9.65 15.51
CA ALA A 220 -10.96 -9.19 14.48
C ALA A 220 -12.35 -9.63 14.91
N ALA A 221 -13.16 -8.66 15.37
CA ALA A 221 -14.31 -8.97 16.20
C ALA A 221 -15.04 -10.08 15.48
N GLU A 222 -15.24 -11.20 16.19
CA GLU A 222 -16.02 -12.34 15.71
C GLU A 222 -17.15 -11.81 14.84
N GLN A 223 -17.24 -12.36 13.63
CA GLN A 223 -18.31 -12.18 12.64
C GLN A 223 -19.33 -11.11 13.05
N PRO A 224 -19.43 -9.96 12.34
CA PRO A 224 -20.17 -8.80 12.80
C PRO A 224 -21.48 -9.24 13.43
N THR A 225 -21.57 -9.10 14.75
CA THR A 225 -22.78 -9.51 15.46
C THR A 225 -23.95 -8.85 14.75
N ALA A 226 -24.97 -9.64 14.40
CA ALA A 226 -26.12 -9.12 13.66
C ALA A 226 -26.88 -8.01 14.41
N ALA A 227 -26.54 -7.74 15.67
CA ALA A 227 -27.07 -6.63 16.45
C ALA A 227 -26.05 -5.51 16.63
N LEU A 228 -26.51 -4.26 16.54
CA LEU A 228 -25.75 -3.09 16.96
C LEU A 228 -25.37 -3.21 18.45
N GLY A 229 -24.16 -2.77 18.81
CA GLY A 229 -23.75 -2.55 20.19
C GLY A 229 -24.36 -1.29 20.80
N GLU A 230 -24.24 -1.12 22.12
CA GLU A 230 -24.72 0.09 22.81
C GLU A 230 -23.93 1.35 22.40
N ARG A 231 -22.61 1.21 22.23
CA ARG A 231 -21.73 2.28 21.73
C ARG A 231 -22.11 2.72 20.32
N GLU A 232 -22.35 1.75 19.43
CA GLU A 232 -22.76 2.03 18.05
C GLU A 232 -24.11 2.75 18.02
N ARG A 233 -25.08 2.33 18.84
CA ARG A 233 -26.37 3.05 18.99
C ARG A 233 -26.20 4.49 19.46
N ALA A 234 -25.36 4.72 20.48
CA ALA A 234 -25.07 6.06 20.97
C ALA A 234 -24.39 6.92 19.89
N PHE A 235 -23.49 6.32 19.11
CA PHE A 235 -22.84 7.01 17.99
C PHE A 235 -23.81 7.38 16.86
N LEU A 236 -24.71 6.47 16.46
CA LEU A 236 -25.75 6.77 15.46
C LEU A 236 -26.65 7.92 15.92
N ALA A 237 -27.05 7.94 17.20
CA ALA A 237 -27.81 9.05 17.78
C ALA A 237 -27.03 10.38 17.73
N GLN A 238 -25.70 10.36 17.92
CA GLN A 238 -24.86 11.55 17.78
C GLN A 238 -24.81 12.05 16.34
N VAL A 239 -24.74 11.15 15.36
CA VAL A 239 -24.79 11.51 13.93
C VAL A 239 -26.14 12.15 13.59
N GLU A 240 -27.24 11.55 14.03
CA GLU A 240 -28.59 12.08 13.80
C GLU A 240 -28.80 13.46 14.43
N ALA A 241 -28.29 13.67 15.66
CA ALA A 241 -28.32 14.98 16.30
C ALA A 241 -27.56 16.03 15.47
N MET A 242 -26.39 15.69 14.92
CA MET A 242 -25.63 16.58 14.04
C MET A 242 -26.41 16.90 12.75
N LEU A 243 -27.09 15.93 12.13
CA LEU A 243 -27.92 16.18 10.95
C LEU A 243 -29.10 17.11 11.28
N HIS A 244 -29.75 16.89 12.43
CA HIS A 244 -30.87 17.72 12.88
C HIS A 244 -30.43 19.16 13.19
N GLU A 245 -29.27 19.35 13.82
CA GLU A 245 -28.67 20.67 14.06
C GLU A 245 -28.40 21.40 12.74
N LEU A 246 -27.87 20.71 11.72
CA LEU A 246 -27.64 21.30 10.40
C LEU A 246 -28.94 21.70 9.70
N LEU A 247 -29.99 20.86 9.79
CA LEU A 247 -31.29 21.15 9.20
C LEU A 247 -31.98 22.34 9.88
N THR A 248 -31.98 22.37 11.21
CA THR A 248 -32.65 23.41 12.00
C THR A 248 -31.90 24.75 11.94
N GLY A 249 -30.57 24.71 11.93
CA GLY A 249 -29.74 25.91 11.76
C GLY A 249 -29.76 26.48 10.34
N GLY A 250 -30.14 25.68 9.35
CA GLY A 250 -30.16 26.05 7.94
C GLY A 250 -28.78 25.98 7.30
N LEU A 251 -28.69 25.35 6.12
CA LEU A 251 -27.42 25.16 5.42
C LEU A 251 -26.78 26.46 4.94
N SER A 252 -27.56 27.53 4.78
CA SER A 252 -27.05 28.87 4.42
C SER A 252 -26.25 29.54 5.55
N HIS A 253 -26.35 29.03 6.78
CA HIS A 253 -25.75 29.61 7.99
C HIS A 253 -24.73 28.69 8.67
N VAL A 254 -24.27 27.65 7.97
CA VAL A 254 -23.25 26.73 8.50
C VAL A 254 -21.94 27.45 8.81
N SER A 255 -21.22 26.94 9.81
CA SER A 255 -19.94 27.48 10.27
C SER A 255 -18.79 26.49 10.05
N GLU A 256 -17.55 26.98 10.11
CA GLU A 256 -16.34 26.12 10.08
C GLU A 256 -16.37 25.04 11.17
N GLN A 257 -17.00 25.34 12.31
CA GLN A 257 -17.14 24.40 13.42
C GLN A 257 -18.01 23.19 13.05
N ALA A 258 -19.01 23.36 12.19
CA ALA A 258 -19.85 22.26 11.71
C ALA A 258 -19.04 21.29 10.84
N SER A 259 -18.18 21.80 9.95
CA SER A 259 -17.25 20.99 9.16
C SER A 259 -16.29 20.18 10.04
N ALA A 260 -15.68 20.83 11.04
CA ALA A 260 -14.77 20.17 11.98
C ALA A 260 -15.45 19.05 12.78
N ARG A 261 -16.70 19.26 13.22
CA ARG A 261 -17.49 18.23 13.92
C ARG A 261 -17.80 17.02 13.02
N LEU A 262 -18.15 17.25 11.76
CA LEU A 262 -18.37 16.17 10.79
C LEU A 262 -17.09 15.35 10.53
N LEU A 263 -15.93 16.01 10.49
CA LEU A 263 -14.64 15.34 10.37
C LEU A 263 -14.32 14.49 11.63
N ALA A 264 -14.65 14.98 12.82
CA ALA A 264 -14.51 14.20 14.05
C ALA A 264 -15.42 12.96 14.05
N LEU A 265 -16.70 13.13 13.69
CA LEU A 265 -17.64 12.01 13.56
C LEU A 265 -17.18 10.98 12.51
N ASN A 266 -16.58 11.44 11.42
CA ASN A 266 -15.98 10.58 10.41
C ASN A 266 -14.82 9.71 10.95
N MET A 267 -14.02 10.23 11.87
CA MET A 267 -12.98 9.45 12.55
C MET A 267 -13.60 8.44 13.53
N SER A 268 -14.58 8.86 14.32
CA SER A 268 -15.31 7.98 15.24
C SER A 268 -16.02 6.84 14.50
N ALA A 269 -16.66 7.11 13.36
CA ALA A 269 -17.31 6.08 12.53
C ALA A 269 -16.34 4.98 12.08
N ARG A 270 -15.06 5.32 11.84
CA ARG A 270 -14.05 4.30 11.53
C ARG A 270 -13.69 3.47 12.76
N GLY A 271 -13.60 4.09 13.94
CA GLY A 271 -13.36 3.39 15.20
C GLY A 271 -14.47 2.41 15.57
N GLU A 272 -15.73 2.75 15.23
CA GLU A 272 -16.91 1.89 15.45
C GLU A 272 -17.12 0.85 14.32
N GLY A 273 -16.22 0.72 13.34
CA GLY A 273 -16.38 -0.26 12.26
C GLY A 273 -17.52 0.04 11.28
N LEU A 274 -17.81 1.33 11.03
CA LEU A 274 -18.84 1.82 10.11
C LEU A 274 -18.23 2.56 8.90
N PRO A 275 -17.45 1.91 8.03
CA PRO A 275 -16.71 2.57 6.95
C PRO A 275 -17.60 3.27 5.91
N ARG A 276 -18.79 2.74 5.60
CA ARG A 276 -19.74 3.39 4.68
C ARG A 276 -20.24 4.70 5.26
N LEU A 277 -20.67 4.70 6.53
CA LEU A 277 -21.10 5.90 7.23
C LEU A 277 -19.96 6.91 7.35
N ALA A 278 -18.74 6.44 7.64
CA ALA A 278 -17.57 7.29 7.63
C ALA A 278 -17.43 8.00 6.27
N ALA A 279 -17.49 7.28 5.14
CA ALA A 279 -17.38 7.88 3.82
C ALA A 279 -18.41 8.99 3.56
N LEU A 280 -19.68 8.75 3.90
CA LEU A 280 -20.74 9.73 3.75
C LEU A 280 -20.51 10.98 4.63
N LEU A 281 -20.13 10.80 5.89
CA LEU A 281 -19.80 11.91 6.80
C LEU A 281 -18.62 12.75 6.29
N ARG A 282 -17.62 12.10 5.68
CA ARG A 282 -16.46 12.75 5.05
C ARG A 282 -16.91 13.65 3.89
N ASN A 283 -17.76 13.12 3.02
CA ASN A 283 -18.31 13.86 1.89
C ASN A 283 -19.19 15.03 2.35
N LEU A 284 -20.02 14.82 3.38
CA LEU A 284 -20.85 15.89 3.94
C LEU A 284 -20.00 16.99 4.57
N GLY A 285 -18.94 16.63 5.30
CA GLY A 285 -17.98 17.60 5.83
C GLY A 285 -17.36 18.47 4.74
N GLY A 286 -16.97 17.87 3.60
CA GLY A 286 -16.46 18.60 2.45
C GLY A 286 -17.51 19.53 1.80
N MET A 287 -18.76 19.09 1.67
CA MET A 287 -19.84 19.93 1.16
C MET A 287 -20.12 21.12 2.09
N VAL A 288 -20.17 20.89 3.40
CA VAL A 288 -20.36 21.95 4.40
C VAL A 288 -19.20 22.93 4.38
N ASP A 289 -17.95 22.47 4.31
CA ASP A 289 -16.77 23.35 4.15
C ASP A 289 -16.87 24.21 2.89
N GLY A 290 -17.28 23.63 1.76
CA GLY A 290 -17.48 24.38 0.52
C GLY A 290 -18.61 25.42 0.61
N LEU A 291 -19.71 25.11 1.31
CA LEU A 291 -20.79 26.07 1.59
C LEU A 291 -20.30 27.23 2.46
N VAL A 292 -19.52 26.95 3.52
CA VAL A 292 -18.89 27.99 4.37
C VAL A 292 -18.03 28.94 3.54
N ARG A 293 -17.25 28.38 2.60
CA ARG A 293 -16.38 29.13 1.67
C ARG A 293 -17.14 29.83 0.54
N ARG A 294 -18.46 29.67 0.47
CA ARG A 294 -19.33 30.16 -0.62
C ARG A 294 -18.84 29.70 -2.00
N ASP A 295 -18.39 28.46 -2.11
CA ASP A 295 -18.02 27.89 -3.40
C ASP A 295 -19.28 27.75 -4.28
N HIS A 296 -19.32 28.47 -5.40
CA HIS A 296 -20.39 28.43 -6.40
C HIS A 296 -20.74 27.02 -6.93
N ARG A 297 -19.85 26.04 -6.74
CA ARG A 297 -20.09 24.64 -7.14
C ARG A 297 -20.86 23.84 -6.08
N MET A 298 -20.91 24.30 -4.83
CA MET A 298 -21.66 23.63 -3.77
C MET A 298 -23.12 24.07 -3.79
N GLN A 299 -24.02 23.10 -3.84
CA GLN A 299 -25.46 23.36 -3.73
C GLN A 299 -25.97 22.78 -2.41
N GLU A 300 -26.78 23.57 -1.69
CA GLU A 300 -27.45 23.12 -0.47
C GLU A 300 -28.32 21.88 -0.72
N ARG A 301 -28.92 21.79 -1.92
CA ARG A 301 -29.70 20.62 -2.36
C ARG A 301 -28.89 19.32 -2.29
N ASP A 302 -27.64 19.33 -2.72
CA ASP A 302 -26.79 18.14 -2.75
C ASP A 302 -26.39 17.72 -1.32
N ALA A 303 -26.12 18.70 -0.46
CA ALA A 303 -25.89 18.46 0.96
C ALA A 303 -27.13 17.87 1.63
N LEU A 304 -28.33 18.38 1.37
CA LEU A 304 -29.58 17.81 1.88
C LEU A 304 -29.82 16.38 1.41
N ALA A 305 -29.53 16.07 0.13
CA ALA A 305 -29.64 14.71 -0.41
C ALA A 305 -28.63 13.75 0.23
N LEU A 306 -27.42 14.23 0.54
CA LEU A 306 -26.44 13.43 1.26
C LEU A 306 -26.84 13.22 2.73
N MET A 307 -27.38 14.24 3.39
CA MET A 307 -27.92 14.13 4.75
C MET A 307 -29.06 13.13 4.83
N SER A 308 -29.98 13.11 3.87
CA SER A 308 -31.06 12.11 3.82
C SER A 308 -30.52 10.69 3.61
N SER A 309 -29.48 10.53 2.79
CA SER A 309 -28.80 9.24 2.60
C SER A 309 -28.12 8.75 3.88
N ILE A 310 -27.52 9.65 4.67
CA ILE A 310 -26.93 9.33 5.97
C ILE A 310 -28.04 8.92 6.95
N GLN A 311 -29.13 9.68 7.03
CA GLN A 311 -30.28 9.35 7.89
C GLN A 311 -30.84 7.97 7.56
N ALA A 312 -31.10 7.70 6.28
CA ALA A 312 -31.61 6.42 5.81
C ALA A 312 -30.67 5.25 6.16
N LEU A 313 -29.35 5.47 6.12
CA LEU A 313 -28.37 4.47 6.54
C LEU A 313 -28.42 4.23 8.06
N CYS A 314 -28.52 5.28 8.88
CA CYS A 314 -28.69 5.15 10.33
C CYS A 314 -29.98 4.38 10.68
N ASP A 315 -31.08 4.66 9.98
CA ASP A 315 -32.36 3.95 10.15
C ASP A 315 -32.22 2.47 9.75
N ALA A 316 -31.59 2.18 8.62
CA ALA A 316 -31.37 0.83 8.13
C ALA A 316 -30.47 0.00 9.08
N LEU A 317 -29.44 0.62 9.66
CA LEU A 317 -28.57 -0.02 10.65
C LEU A 317 -29.32 -0.35 11.95
N ARG A 318 -30.28 0.48 12.36
CA ARG A 318 -31.11 0.27 13.55
C ARG A 318 -32.26 -0.71 13.35
N ALA A 319 -32.66 -0.94 12.10
CA ALA A 319 -33.76 -1.84 11.80
C ALA A 319 -33.45 -3.24 12.33
N PRO A 320 -34.38 -3.86 13.10
CA PRO A 320 -34.20 -5.22 13.57
C PRO A 320 -33.97 -6.17 12.39
N ALA A 321 -33.12 -7.16 12.63
CA ALA A 321 -32.64 -8.09 11.62
C ALA A 321 -32.62 -9.48 12.25
N GLU A 322 -33.44 -10.39 11.74
CA GLU A 322 -33.48 -11.78 12.22
C GLU A 322 -33.02 -12.73 11.12
N GLY A 323 -32.36 -13.83 11.51
CA GLY A 323 -31.91 -14.87 10.59
C GLY A 323 -30.50 -14.65 9.99
N PRO A 324 -30.02 -15.60 9.18
CA PRO A 324 -28.67 -15.56 8.60
C PRO A 324 -28.45 -14.40 7.63
N GLU A 325 -29.51 -13.95 6.93
CA GLU A 325 -29.47 -12.78 6.03
C GLU A 325 -29.22 -11.45 6.77
N ALA A 326 -29.52 -11.41 8.08
CA ALA A 326 -29.28 -10.22 8.91
C ALA A 326 -27.81 -9.86 9.01
N ALA A 327 -26.94 -10.85 9.16
CA ALA A 327 -25.50 -10.64 9.27
C ALA A 327 -24.93 -10.09 7.95
N GLU A 328 -25.36 -10.64 6.82
CA GLU A 328 -24.96 -10.19 5.48
C GLU A 328 -25.46 -8.77 5.19
N ARG A 329 -26.74 -8.49 5.47
CA ARG A 329 -27.33 -7.15 5.36
C ARG A 329 -26.55 -6.14 6.19
N ASN A 330 -26.27 -6.46 7.45
CA ASN A 330 -25.53 -5.56 8.34
C ASN A 330 -24.10 -5.36 7.89
N ALA A 331 -23.42 -6.41 7.41
CA ALA A 331 -22.10 -6.26 6.79
C ALA A 331 -22.14 -5.31 5.57
N ALA A 332 -23.16 -5.42 4.71
CA ALA A 332 -23.35 -4.53 3.56
C ALA A 332 -23.69 -3.08 3.97
N LEU A 333 -24.49 -2.88 5.03
CA LEU A 333 -24.84 -1.56 5.55
C LEU A 333 -23.66 -0.87 6.24
N ARG A 334 -22.89 -1.60 7.06
CA ARG A 334 -21.64 -1.09 7.64
C ARG A 334 -20.64 -0.71 6.55
N GLY A 335 -20.65 -1.48 5.46
CA GLY A 335 -19.71 -1.37 4.35
C GLY A 335 -18.41 -2.10 4.66
N ARG A 336 -17.63 -2.39 3.62
CA ARG A 336 -16.30 -3.02 3.77
C ARG A 336 -15.23 -1.92 3.77
N LEU A 337 -14.26 -2.00 4.68
CA LEU A 337 -13.06 -1.14 4.68
C LEU A 337 -12.18 -1.41 3.44
N ARG A 338 -12.40 -2.54 2.76
CA ARG A 338 -11.67 -3.04 1.60
C ARG A 338 -12.66 -3.51 0.53
N ARG A 339 -12.34 -3.24 -0.74
CA ARG A 339 -12.87 -4.00 -1.88
C ARG A 339 -12.32 -5.42 -1.81
N ALA A 340 -13.16 -6.39 -1.50
CA ALA A 340 -12.78 -7.80 -1.59
C ALA A 340 -12.72 -8.15 -3.07
N PHE A 341 -11.59 -8.72 -3.52
CA PHE A 341 -11.41 -9.08 -4.92
C PHE A 341 -11.57 -10.59 -5.06
N ASP A 342 -12.64 -11.04 -5.71
CA ASP A 342 -12.78 -12.46 -6.03
C ASP A 342 -11.84 -12.83 -7.17
N GLU A 343 -10.97 -13.82 -6.92
CA GLU A 343 -10.11 -14.41 -7.94
C GLU A 343 -10.95 -15.33 -8.83
N THR A 344 -11.50 -14.76 -9.90
CA THR A 344 -12.12 -15.55 -10.97
C THR A 344 -11.07 -15.89 -12.03
N THR A 345 -11.18 -17.08 -12.63
CA THR A 345 -10.10 -17.67 -13.44
C THR A 345 -9.88 -16.91 -14.75
N ALA A 346 -10.93 -16.33 -15.33
CA ALA A 346 -10.88 -15.35 -16.40
C ALA A 346 -12.27 -14.71 -16.58
N LEU A 347 -12.33 -13.46 -17.00
CA LEU A 347 -13.57 -12.79 -17.41
C LEU A 347 -13.56 -12.54 -18.91
N GLU A 348 -14.70 -12.75 -19.53
CA GLU A 348 -14.98 -12.32 -20.90
C GLU A 348 -15.82 -11.05 -20.84
N LEU A 349 -15.20 -9.93 -21.19
CA LEU A 349 -15.77 -8.60 -21.04
C LEU A 349 -16.06 -7.99 -22.41
N LEU A 350 -17.32 -7.59 -22.61
CA LEU A 350 -17.73 -6.76 -23.73
C LEU A 350 -17.73 -5.28 -23.29
N PRO A 351 -16.89 -4.41 -23.86
CA PRO A 351 -16.91 -2.99 -23.54
C PRO A 351 -18.23 -2.35 -23.98
N LEU A 352 -18.85 -1.60 -23.09
CA LEU A 352 -20.07 -0.83 -23.38
C LEU A 352 -19.78 0.64 -23.62
N GLY A 353 -18.69 1.16 -23.04
CA GLY A 353 -18.25 2.53 -23.23
C GLY A 353 -17.51 3.08 -22.02
N ALA A 354 -17.23 4.39 -22.04
CA ALA A 354 -16.60 5.08 -20.93
C ALA A 354 -17.21 6.47 -20.67
N HIS A 355 -17.13 6.89 -19.41
CA HIS A 355 -17.60 8.19 -18.94
C HIS A 355 -16.50 8.92 -18.17
N TRP A 356 -16.22 10.16 -18.59
CA TRP A 356 -15.29 11.04 -17.89
C TRP A 356 -16.03 11.86 -16.83
N TRP A 357 -15.48 11.93 -15.64
CA TRP A 357 -16.03 12.69 -14.52
C TRP A 357 -14.96 13.51 -13.80
N GLN A 358 -15.41 14.54 -13.10
CA GLN A 358 -14.62 15.33 -12.19
C GLN A 358 -15.45 15.61 -10.94
N THR A 359 -14.88 15.32 -9.78
CA THR A 359 -15.48 15.61 -8.48
C THR A 359 -15.32 17.09 -8.14
N LEU A 360 -16.14 17.54 -7.20
CA LEU A 360 -16.09 18.87 -6.63
C LEU A 360 -14.73 19.17 -5.96
N GLY A 361 -14.11 18.17 -5.34
CA GLY A 361 -12.77 18.25 -4.75
C GLY A 361 -11.62 18.18 -5.77
N GLY A 362 -11.90 18.39 -7.06
CA GLY A 362 -10.88 18.47 -8.12
C GLY A 362 -10.35 17.14 -8.64
N ALA A 363 -10.64 16.02 -7.96
CA ALA A 363 -10.28 14.68 -8.45
C ALA A 363 -11.01 14.37 -9.76
N ARG A 364 -10.31 13.73 -10.69
CA ARG A 364 -10.78 13.46 -12.06
C ARG A 364 -10.68 11.98 -12.35
N GLY A 365 -11.54 11.45 -13.21
CA GLY A 365 -11.48 10.06 -13.57
C GLY A 365 -12.23 9.68 -14.85
N LEU A 366 -11.90 8.49 -15.33
CA LEU A 366 -12.57 7.80 -16.42
C LEU A 366 -13.11 6.47 -15.90
N THR A 367 -14.43 6.27 -15.97
CA THR A 367 -15.09 5.00 -15.66
C THR A 367 -15.42 4.29 -16.96
N LEU A 368 -14.93 3.07 -17.14
CA LEU A 368 -15.30 2.15 -18.21
C LEU A 368 -16.36 1.17 -17.73
N ALA A 369 -17.37 0.93 -18.55
CA ALA A 369 -18.41 -0.06 -18.30
C ALA A 369 -18.22 -1.26 -19.22
N PHE A 370 -18.35 -2.45 -18.66
CA PHE A 370 -18.23 -3.72 -19.35
C PHE A 370 -19.42 -4.61 -19.02
N TRP A 371 -19.82 -5.44 -19.98
CA TRP A 371 -20.74 -6.54 -19.76
C TRP A 371 -19.95 -7.84 -19.61
N ASP A 372 -20.09 -8.50 -18.47
CA ASP A 372 -19.58 -9.85 -18.23
C ASP A 372 -20.49 -10.86 -18.93
N LEU A 373 -19.99 -11.50 -19.99
CA LEU A 373 -20.78 -12.43 -20.80
C LEU A 373 -21.18 -13.68 -20.02
N ALA A 374 -20.29 -14.18 -19.15
CA ALA A 374 -20.53 -15.38 -18.37
C ALA A 374 -21.38 -15.08 -17.13
N GLY A 375 -21.04 -14.01 -16.40
CA GLY A 375 -21.74 -13.62 -15.17
C GLY A 375 -23.03 -12.82 -15.40
N GLN A 376 -23.33 -12.43 -16.65
CA GLN A 376 -24.50 -11.63 -17.03
C GLN A 376 -24.73 -10.39 -16.15
N ARG A 377 -23.64 -9.67 -15.88
CA ARG A 377 -23.64 -8.51 -14.99
C ARG A 377 -22.83 -7.36 -15.56
N LEU A 378 -23.18 -6.15 -15.13
CA LEU A 378 -22.41 -4.96 -15.42
C LEU A 378 -21.20 -4.91 -14.50
N LEU A 379 -20.01 -4.70 -15.07
CA LEU A 379 -18.78 -4.46 -14.34
C LEU A 379 -18.19 -3.11 -14.73
N GLN A 380 -17.48 -2.47 -13.80
CA GLN A 380 -16.84 -1.19 -14.05
C GLN A 380 -15.36 -1.20 -13.70
N ALA A 381 -14.57 -0.50 -14.50
CA ALA A 381 -13.17 -0.21 -14.20
C ALA A 381 -12.95 1.30 -14.14
N VAL A 382 -12.26 1.79 -13.12
CA VAL A 382 -12.10 3.22 -12.87
C VAL A 382 -10.62 3.60 -12.87
N LEU A 383 -10.26 4.55 -13.74
CA LEU A 383 -9.00 5.27 -13.70
C LEU A 383 -9.24 6.63 -13.06
N ALA A 384 -8.74 6.87 -11.85
CA ALA A 384 -8.91 8.15 -11.15
C ALA A 384 -7.58 8.75 -10.70
N ARG A 385 -7.54 10.08 -10.61
CA ARG A 385 -6.44 10.85 -10.03
C ARG A 385 -7.00 11.84 -9.00
N PRO A 386 -6.41 11.89 -7.78
CA PRO A 386 -6.65 12.97 -6.83
C PRO A 386 -6.29 14.33 -7.44
N ASP A 387 -6.86 15.40 -6.90
CA ASP A 387 -6.55 16.74 -7.37
C ASP A 387 -5.05 17.07 -7.26
N GLY A 388 -4.52 17.75 -8.26
CA GLY A 388 -3.12 18.19 -8.30
C GLY A 388 -2.04 17.11 -8.46
N ASN A 389 -2.39 15.81 -8.42
CA ASN A 389 -1.39 14.73 -8.44
C ASN A 389 -0.84 14.42 -9.85
N ASP A 390 -1.64 14.68 -10.89
CA ASP A 390 -1.27 14.43 -12.29
C ASP A 390 -1.94 15.46 -13.20
N THR A 391 -1.20 16.50 -13.56
CA THR A 391 -1.69 17.54 -14.49
C THR A 391 -1.82 17.04 -15.92
N GLY A 392 -1.12 15.95 -16.27
CA GLY A 392 -1.20 15.27 -17.55
C GLY A 392 -2.44 14.37 -17.68
N PHE A 393 -3.13 14.08 -16.58
CA PHE A 393 -4.36 13.30 -16.59
C PHE A 393 -5.56 14.17 -16.98
N THR A 394 -5.85 14.14 -18.28
CA THR A 394 -6.93 14.88 -18.94
C THR A 394 -7.92 13.90 -19.56
N ARG A 395 -9.10 14.39 -19.93
CA ARG A 395 -10.09 13.57 -20.66
C ARG A 395 -9.49 12.91 -21.90
N HIS A 396 -8.63 13.64 -22.64
CA HIS A 396 -8.01 13.14 -23.86
C HIS A 396 -6.96 12.07 -23.56
N SER A 397 -6.04 12.32 -22.62
CA SER A 397 -5.00 11.35 -22.28
C SER A 397 -5.56 10.11 -21.59
N ALA A 398 -6.59 10.24 -20.75
CA ALA A 398 -7.27 9.10 -20.14
C ALA A 398 -7.94 8.19 -21.18
N TRP A 399 -8.47 8.76 -22.26
CA TRP A 399 -9.12 8.00 -23.34
C TRP A 399 -8.10 7.36 -24.29
N ASN A 400 -7.08 8.11 -24.73
CA ASN A 400 -6.22 7.71 -25.85
C ASN A 400 -4.84 7.17 -25.43
N ILE A 401 -4.36 7.45 -24.22
CA ILE A 401 -2.96 7.24 -23.85
C ILE A 401 -2.83 6.31 -22.64
N HIS A 402 -3.59 6.56 -21.58
CA HIS A 402 -3.43 5.81 -20.34
C HIS A 402 -3.99 4.40 -20.46
N ALA A 403 -3.13 3.41 -20.22
CA ALA A 403 -3.54 2.03 -20.15
C ALA A 403 -4.39 1.77 -18.90
N VAL A 404 -5.50 1.05 -19.07
CA VAL A 404 -6.39 0.67 -17.97
C VAL A 404 -5.81 -0.51 -17.20
N TRP A 405 -5.28 -1.49 -17.94
CA TRP A 405 -4.56 -2.64 -17.42
C TRP A 405 -3.25 -2.85 -18.19
N PRO A 406 -2.20 -3.40 -17.55
CA PRO A 406 -0.97 -3.78 -18.24
C PRO A 406 -1.29 -4.68 -19.46
N GLY A 407 -0.74 -4.35 -20.62
CA GLY A 407 -0.85 -5.16 -21.84
C GLY A 407 -2.10 -4.94 -22.70
N VAL A 408 -3.14 -4.25 -22.22
CA VAL A 408 -4.42 -4.10 -22.97
C VAL A 408 -4.55 -2.73 -23.67
N GLY A 409 -3.65 -1.79 -23.37
CA GLY A 409 -3.62 -0.46 -23.99
C GLY A 409 -4.66 0.50 -23.42
N ALA A 410 -4.88 1.62 -24.14
CA ALA A 410 -5.74 2.71 -23.69
C ALA A 410 -7.24 2.37 -23.80
N ALA A 411 -8.07 3.14 -23.09
CA ALA A 411 -9.52 3.00 -23.08
C ALA A 411 -10.14 2.98 -24.49
N GLN A 412 -9.60 3.78 -25.42
CA GLN A 412 -10.03 3.81 -26.82
C GLN A 412 -9.81 2.49 -27.56
N SER A 413 -8.69 1.81 -27.33
CA SER A 413 -8.39 0.50 -27.92
C SER A 413 -9.23 -0.59 -27.27
N LEU A 414 -9.38 -0.53 -25.95
CA LEU A 414 -10.21 -1.43 -25.16
C LEU A 414 -11.65 -1.47 -25.66
N CYS A 415 -12.22 -0.33 -26.04
CA CYS A 415 -13.61 -0.25 -26.49
C CYS A 415 -13.86 -0.77 -27.92
N GLN A 416 -12.84 -1.26 -28.64
CA GLN A 416 -12.99 -1.70 -30.03
C GLN A 416 -13.32 -3.19 -30.18
N ALA A 417 -13.07 -4.01 -29.16
CA ALA A 417 -13.29 -5.44 -29.23
C ALA A 417 -13.61 -6.04 -27.85
N PRO A 418 -14.33 -7.17 -27.80
CA PRO A 418 -14.41 -7.99 -26.59
C PRO A 418 -13.01 -8.42 -26.15
N LEU A 419 -12.80 -8.48 -24.83
CA LEU A 419 -11.50 -8.85 -24.26
C LEU A 419 -11.66 -9.95 -23.22
N ARG A 420 -10.61 -10.74 -23.07
CA ARG A 420 -10.49 -11.73 -22.00
C ARG A 420 -9.49 -11.24 -20.97
N LEU A 421 -9.96 -10.99 -19.76
CA LEU A 421 -9.13 -10.56 -18.64
C LEU A 421 -8.75 -11.79 -17.82
N GLY A 422 -7.46 -12.10 -17.74
CA GLY A 422 -6.93 -13.18 -16.91
C GLY A 422 -6.65 -12.70 -15.48
N GLN A 423 -6.96 -13.53 -14.48
CA GLN A 423 -6.83 -13.18 -13.05
C GLN A 423 -7.41 -11.80 -12.66
N PRO A 424 -8.64 -11.48 -13.08
CA PRO A 424 -9.28 -10.23 -12.71
C PRO A 424 -9.49 -10.16 -11.19
N ARG A 425 -9.20 -8.98 -10.65
CA ARG A 425 -9.54 -8.63 -9.27
C ARG A 425 -10.90 -7.94 -9.28
N LEU A 426 -11.96 -8.67 -8.93
CA LEU A 426 -13.34 -8.17 -8.95
C LEU A 426 -13.86 -7.75 -7.59
N ALA A 427 -14.25 -6.48 -7.48
CA ALA A 427 -14.94 -5.98 -6.28
C ALA A 427 -16.46 -5.96 -6.48
N ASP A 428 -17.22 -6.27 -5.44
CA ASP A 428 -18.70 -6.27 -5.43
C ASP A 428 -19.34 -4.87 -5.46
N ASP A 429 -18.54 -3.79 -5.53
CA ASP A 429 -19.01 -2.42 -5.28
C ASP A 429 -19.43 -1.61 -6.52
#